data_AF-A0A920PNY7-F1
#
_entry.id   AF-A0A920PNY7-F1
#
_cell.length_a   1.000
_cell.length_b   1.000
_cell.length_c   1.000
_cell.angle_alpha   90.00
_cell.angle_beta   90.00
_cell.angle_gamma   90.00
#
_symmetry.space_group_name_H-M   'P 1'
#
loop_
_entity.id
_entity.type
_entity.pdbx_description
1 polymer ?
#
loop_
_entity_poly.entity_id
_entity_poly.type
_entity_poly.pdbx_seq_one_letter_code
_entity_poly.pdbx_strand_id
1 'polypeptide(L)'
;MDTIGGFGGLFELPLARYREPVMVSGTDGVGTKLKLAFEIGCHDTIGKRSGSDVCKRRRGVWRRAPVLSRLLRYWHPSQDQAESVISGIARGCRTAGLALIGGETAEMPGMYREGEYDLAGFCVGVVEKSRIIDGQAVREGDRVLGLASSGIHSNGYSLVHAVRDRCRHRWTNLLEIQHWERPC
;
A
#
# COMPACT_ATOMS: atom_id res chain seq x y z
N MET A 1 -26.27 1.19 5.89
CA MET A 1 -26.15 2.28 4.90
C MET A 1 -25.08 1.87 3.92
N ASP A 2 -25.48 1.35 2.78
CA ASP A 2 -24.57 0.94 1.71
C ASP A 2 -23.88 2.19 1.16
N THR A 3 -22.56 2.25 1.41
CA THR A 3 -21.74 3.47 1.48
C THR A 3 -20.80 3.56 0.27
N ILE A 4 -21.30 3.26 -0.93
CA ILE A 4 -20.54 3.46 -2.17
C ILE A 4 -21.26 4.54 -2.97
N GLY A 5 -20.65 5.73 -3.07
CA GLY A 5 -21.16 6.86 -3.86
C GLY A 5 -21.20 8.21 -3.12
N GLY A 6 -21.02 8.24 -1.80
CA GLY A 6 -20.79 9.48 -1.06
C GLY A 6 -19.31 9.91 -1.18
N PHE A 7 -19.04 11.21 -1.31
CA PHE A 7 -17.68 11.78 -1.29
C PHE A 7 -16.88 11.45 -0.01
N GLY A 8 -17.53 10.91 1.02
CA GLY A 8 -16.89 10.47 2.27
C GLY A 8 -17.33 9.07 2.67
N GLY A 9 -16.36 8.24 3.06
CA GLY A 9 -16.61 6.97 3.74
C GLY A 9 -16.81 7.18 5.24
N LEU A 10 -17.79 6.50 5.82
CA LEU A 10 -18.07 6.55 7.26
C LEU A 10 -17.53 5.29 7.94
N PHE A 11 -16.99 5.44 9.15
CA PHE A 11 -16.53 4.33 9.98
C PHE A 11 -16.96 4.57 11.43
N GLU A 12 -17.65 3.59 12.01
CA GLU A 12 -18.03 3.61 13.41
C GLU A 12 -16.85 3.18 14.29
N LEU A 13 -16.46 4.04 15.23
CA LEU A 13 -15.43 3.74 16.20
C LEU A 13 -15.99 2.79 17.26
N PRO A 14 -15.44 1.56 17.44
CA PRO A 14 -15.94 0.63 18.45
C PRO A 14 -15.48 1.06 19.85
N LEU A 15 -16.17 2.04 20.44
CA LEU A 15 -15.82 2.66 21.74
C LEU A 15 -15.73 1.64 22.89
N ALA A 16 -16.51 0.57 22.86
CA ALA A 16 -16.42 -0.50 23.85
C ALA A 16 -15.06 -1.22 23.91
N ARG A 17 -14.20 -1.05 22.89
CA ARG A 17 -12.87 -1.69 22.81
C ARG A 17 -11.72 -0.81 23.29
N TYR A 18 -11.95 0.48 23.54
CA TYR A 18 -10.91 1.45 23.84
C TYR A 18 -11.32 2.33 25.03
N ARG A 19 -10.36 2.63 25.91
CA ARG A 19 -10.55 3.57 27.02
C ARG A 19 -10.13 4.98 26.60
N GLU A 20 -8.93 5.11 26.05
CA GLU A 20 -8.39 6.37 25.51
C GLU A 20 -8.00 6.17 24.04
N PRO A 21 -8.98 6.14 23.11
CA PRO A 21 -8.71 5.94 21.70
C PRO A 21 -7.92 7.12 21.10
N VAL A 22 -6.84 6.82 20.41
CA VAL A 22 -6.04 7.76 19.63
C VAL A 22 -6.08 7.34 18.17
N MET A 23 -6.46 8.27 17.30
CA MET A 23 -6.41 8.08 15.84
C MET A 23 -5.01 8.37 15.33
N VAL A 24 -4.55 7.57 14.37
CA VAL A 24 -3.27 7.82 13.69
C VAL A 24 -3.46 7.54 12.22
N SER A 25 -3.00 8.47 11.42
CA SER A 25 -3.08 8.41 9.97
C SER A 25 -1.70 8.23 9.36
N GLY A 26 -1.70 7.69 8.13
CA GLY A 26 -0.51 7.58 7.32
C GLY A 26 -0.87 7.55 5.85
N THR A 27 -0.05 8.21 5.04
CA THR A 27 -0.16 8.22 3.57
C THR A 27 1.14 7.69 2.98
N ASP A 28 1.06 6.91 1.91
CA ASP A 28 2.24 6.40 1.21
C ASP A 28 1.94 6.13 -0.27
N GLY A 29 2.97 6.26 -1.10
CA GLY A 29 2.93 6.02 -2.54
C GLY A 29 3.51 4.66 -2.91
N VAL A 30 3.33 4.24 -4.16
CA VAL A 30 4.07 3.08 -4.71
C VAL A 30 5.51 3.46 -5.07
N GLY A 31 5.70 4.66 -5.62
CA GLY A 31 6.98 5.13 -6.14
C GLY A 31 7.42 4.42 -7.43
N THR A 32 8.73 4.36 -7.66
CA THR A 32 9.32 3.93 -8.95
C THR A 32 9.15 2.44 -9.28
N LYS A 33 8.53 1.65 -8.39
CA LYS A 33 8.04 0.30 -8.70
C LYS A 33 6.96 0.31 -9.78
N LEU A 34 6.20 1.40 -9.94
CA LEU A 34 5.19 1.56 -10.98
C LEU A 34 5.75 1.41 -12.39
N LYS A 35 6.97 1.91 -12.64
CA LYS A 35 7.64 1.75 -13.93
C LYS A 35 7.78 0.29 -14.33
N LEU A 36 8.12 -0.56 -13.36
CA LEU A 36 8.22 -1.99 -13.61
C LEU A 36 6.85 -2.61 -13.93
N ALA A 37 5.80 -2.15 -13.24
CA ALA A 37 4.43 -2.61 -13.49
C ALA A 37 3.96 -2.27 -14.92
N PHE A 38 4.30 -1.08 -15.43
CA PHE A 38 4.01 -0.68 -16.81
C PHE A 38 4.78 -1.52 -17.82
N GLU A 39 6.07 -1.73 -17.59
CA GLU A 39 6.93 -2.51 -18.50
C GLU A 39 6.46 -3.97 -18.64
N ILE A 40 5.96 -4.59 -17.57
CA ILE A 40 5.54 -5.99 -17.55
C ILE A 40 4.03 -6.19 -17.73
N GLY A 41 3.24 -5.12 -17.77
CA GLY A 41 1.78 -5.18 -17.86
C GLY A 41 1.08 -5.83 -16.65
N CYS A 42 1.69 -5.82 -15.46
CA CYS A 42 1.14 -6.45 -14.26
C CYS A 42 0.78 -5.39 -13.20
N HIS A 43 -0.52 -5.16 -13.01
CA HIS A 43 -1.04 -4.09 -12.17
C HIS A 43 -1.73 -4.59 -10.87
N ASP A 44 -2.11 -5.88 -10.81
CA ASP A 44 -2.95 -6.46 -9.74
C ASP A 44 -2.21 -6.72 -8.41
N THR A 45 -0.88 -6.64 -8.42
CA THR A 45 -0.02 -6.82 -7.24
C THR A 45 0.37 -5.50 -6.59
N ILE A 46 0.39 -4.41 -7.36
CA ILE A 46 0.80 -3.08 -6.90
C ILE A 46 -0.14 -2.53 -5.81
N GLY A 47 -1.44 -2.84 -5.93
CA GLY A 47 -2.46 -2.47 -4.96
C GLY A 47 -2.25 -3.06 -3.57
N LYS A 48 -1.62 -4.24 -3.45
CA LYS A 48 -1.44 -4.96 -2.18
C LYS A 48 -0.60 -4.17 -1.18
N ARG A 49 0.35 -3.35 -1.65
CA ARG A 49 1.49 -2.92 -0.83
C ARG A 49 1.43 -1.48 -0.33
N SER A 50 0.96 -0.53 -1.15
CA SER A 50 1.03 0.91 -0.80
C SER A 50 0.25 1.30 0.45
N GLY A 51 -0.90 0.66 0.72
CA GLY A 51 -1.63 0.87 1.97
C GLY A 51 -1.21 -0.09 3.07
N SER A 52 -0.87 -1.33 2.72
CA SER A 52 -0.63 -2.38 3.72
C SER A 52 0.76 -2.32 4.35
N ASP A 53 1.79 -1.75 3.72
CA ASP A 53 3.11 -1.65 4.35
C ASP A 53 3.19 -0.54 5.42
N VAL A 54 2.35 0.50 5.33
CA VAL A 54 2.16 1.50 6.40
C VAL A 54 1.37 0.89 7.57
N CYS A 55 0.26 0.20 7.25
CA CYS A 55 -0.66 -0.36 8.24
C CYS A 55 -0.10 -1.67 8.88
N LYS A 56 0.69 -2.50 8.17
CA LYS A 56 1.28 -3.78 8.66
C LYS A 56 2.56 -3.61 9.47
N ARG A 57 3.36 -2.56 9.23
CA ARG A 57 4.59 -2.30 10.01
C ARG A 57 4.34 -2.01 11.50
N ARG A 58 3.07 -1.97 11.91
CA ARG A 58 2.64 -1.68 13.29
C ARG A 58 1.50 -2.60 13.78
N ARG A 59 1.40 -3.85 13.32
CA ARG A 59 0.37 -4.82 13.81
C ARG A 59 0.40 -5.08 15.33
N GLY A 60 1.49 -4.76 16.04
CA GLY A 60 1.54 -4.81 17.51
C GLY A 60 0.77 -3.67 18.20
N VAL A 61 0.60 -2.54 17.49
CA VAL A 61 0.01 -1.28 17.98
C VAL A 61 -1.44 -1.13 17.45
N TRP A 62 -1.68 -1.44 16.17
CA TRP A 62 -3.00 -1.38 15.52
C TRP A 62 -3.78 -2.69 15.71
N ARG A 63 -4.61 -2.81 16.74
CA ARG A 63 -5.59 -3.91 16.80
C ARG A 63 -6.82 -3.52 15.97
N ARG A 64 -6.77 -3.78 14.66
CA ARG A 64 -7.77 -3.42 13.61
C ARG A 64 -7.89 -1.91 13.36
N ALA A 65 -7.16 -1.45 12.35
CA ALA A 65 -7.32 -0.12 11.76
C ALA A 65 -8.35 -0.19 10.60
N PRO A 66 -9.25 0.78 10.43
CA PRO A 66 -9.89 0.99 9.13
C PRO A 66 -8.84 1.42 8.10
N VAL A 67 -9.07 1.21 6.80
CA VAL A 67 -8.32 1.96 5.78
C VAL A 67 -9.26 2.75 4.91
N LEU A 68 -8.76 3.94 4.63
CA LEU A 68 -9.43 5.10 4.11
C LEU A 68 -9.02 5.30 2.64
N SER A 69 -9.56 6.35 2.04
CA SER A 69 -9.55 6.68 0.61
C SER A 69 -8.24 6.43 -0.14
N ARG A 70 -8.33 5.86 -1.34
CA ARG A 70 -7.20 5.70 -2.26
C ARG A 70 -7.33 6.62 -3.46
N LEU A 71 -6.29 7.39 -3.78
CA LEU A 71 -6.27 8.30 -4.92
C LEU A 71 -5.50 7.64 -6.06
N LEU A 72 -6.22 7.31 -7.13
CA LEU A 72 -5.65 6.88 -8.40
C LEU A 72 -5.61 8.09 -9.34
N ARG A 73 -4.43 8.44 -9.81
CA ARG A 73 -4.22 9.52 -10.79
C ARG A 73 -3.69 8.89 -12.06
N TYR A 74 -4.30 9.14 -13.21
CA TYR A 74 -3.91 8.43 -14.44
C TYR A 74 -4.10 9.27 -15.70
N TRP A 75 -3.61 8.74 -16.82
CA TRP A 75 -3.93 9.22 -18.17
C TRP A 75 -4.34 8.04 -19.07
N HIS A 76 -5.61 8.03 -19.48
CA HIS A 76 -6.24 6.98 -20.31
C HIS A 76 -5.94 5.52 -19.91
N PRO A 77 -6.27 5.08 -18.68
CA PRO A 77 -6.20 3.68 -18.32
C PRO A 77 -7.27 2.92 -19.10
N SER A 78 -6.94 1.70 -19.52
CA SER A 78 -8.00 0.78 -19.90
C SER A 78 -8.85 0.44 -18.67
N GLN A 79 -10.12 0.11 -18.89
CA GLN A 79 -10.99 -0.37 -17.82
C GLN A 79 -10.37 -1.58 -17.09
N ASP A 80 -9.73 -2.47 -17.84
CA ASP A 80 -9.01 -3.63 -17.32
C ASP A 80 -7.83 -3.23 -16.40
N GLN A 81 -7.08 -2.19 -16.76
CA GLN A 81 -5.97 -1.71 -15.94
C GLN A 81 -6.48 -1.15 -14.61
N ALA A 82 -7.52 -0.31 -14.66
CA ALA A 82 -8.13 0.25 -13.46
C ALA A 82 -8.70 -0.85 -12.55
N GLU A 83 -9.44 -1.81 -13.12
CA GLU A 83 -9.99 -2.94 -12.38
C GLU A 83 -8.88 -3.80 -11.74
N SER A 84 -7.81 -4.07 -12.48
CA SER A 84 -6.65 -4.81 -11.99
C SER A 84 -6.03 -4.14 -10.76
N VAL A 85 -5.79 -2.83 -10.84
CA VAL A 85 -5.28 -2.05 -9.70
C VAL A 85 -6.25 -2.11 -8.51
N ILE A 86 -7.54 -1.83 -8.71
CA ILE A 86 -8.57 -1.85 -7.66
C ILE A 86 -8.69 -3.24 -7.00
N SER A 87 -8.64 -4.32 -7.79
CA SER A 87 -8.66 -5.70 -7.30
C SER A 87 -7.45 -5.98 -6.39
N GLY A 88 -6.27 -5.53 -6.79
CA GLY A 88 -5.05 -5.61 -5.97
C GLY A 88 -5.18 -4.86 -4.64
N ILE A 89 -5.80 -3.68 -4.67
CA ILE A 89 -6.07 -2.86 -3.49
C ILE A 89 -7.00 -3.60 -2.53
N ALA A 90 -8.16 -4.04 -3.03
CA ALA A 90 -9.17 -4.74 -2.25
C ALA A 90 -8.60 -6.01 -1.61
N ARG A 91 -7.77 -6.76 -2.36
CA ARG A 91 -7.05 -7.93 -1.85
C ARG A 91 -6.10 -7.56 -0.71
N GLY A 92 -5.35 -6.48 -0.86
CA GLY A 92 -4.46 -5.94 0.18
C GLY A 92 -5.21 -5.55 1.47
N CYS A 93 -6.35 -4.86 1.33
CA CYS A 93 -7.20 -4.50 2.45
C CYS A 93 -7.74 -5.75 3.17
N ARG A 94 -8.24 -6.74 2.43
CA ARG A 94 -8.71 -8.02 3.01
C ARG A 94 -7.64 -8.72 3.84
N THR A 95 -6.43 -8.89 3.30
CA THR A 95 -5.32 -9.55 4.01
C THR A 95 -4.88 -8.80 5.27
N ALA A 96 -5.06 -7.48 5.29
CA ALA A 96 -4.72 -6.64 6.44
C ALA A 96 -5.88 -6.44 7.42
N GLY A 97 -7.07 -6.99 7.13
CA GLY A 97 -8.27 -6.82 7.97
C GLY A 97 -8.82 -5.40 7.96
N LEU A 98 -8.66 -4.69 6.83
CA LEU A 98 -9.05 -3.30 6.64
C LEU A 98 -10.30 -3.22 5.76
N ALA A 99 -11.16 -2.24 6.03
CA ALA A 99 -12.20 -1.83 5.08
C ALA A 99 -11.59 -0.96 3.97
N LEU A 100 -12.19 -0.94 2.78
CA LEU A 100 -11.93 0.04 1.73
C LEU A 100 -13.18 0.92 1.61
N ILE A 101 -13.16 2.10 2.22
CA ILE A 101 -14.37 2.93 2.40
C ILE A 101 -14.50 4.07 1.39
N GLY A 102 -13.56 4.20 0.47
CA GLY A 102 -13.59 5.24 -0.55
C GLY A 102 -12.36 5.24 -1.45
N GLY A 103 -12.41 6.09 -2.46
CA GLY A 103 -11.32 6.33 -3.39
C GLY A 103 -11.67 7.48 -4.33
N GLU A 104 -10.65 8.00 -4.99
CA GLU A 104 -10.76 9.10 -5.94
C GLU A 104 -10.00 8.71 -7.20
N THR A 105 -10.54 9.14 -8.33
CA THR A 105 -10.03 8.80 -9.65
C THR A 105 -9.93 10.09 -10.45
N ALA A 106 -8.70 10.47 -10.83
CA ALA A 106 -8.46 11.72 -11.56
C ALA A 106 -7.75 11.45 -12.89
N GLU A 107 -8.36 11.89 -13.99
CA GLU A 107 -7.76 11.88 -15.32
C GLU A 107 -6.96 13.16 -15.52
N MET A 108 -5.67 13.05 -15.83
CA MET A 108 -4.78 14.21 -15.93
C MET A 108 -4.01 14.30 -17.25
N PRO A 109 -4.69 14.77 -18.32
CA PRO A 109 -4.21 15.91 -19.08
C PRO A 109 -2.75 16.12 -19.44
N GLY A 110 -1.95 15.18 -19.94
CA GLY A 110 -0.53 15.51 -20.25
C GLY A 110 0.36 15.75 -19.02
N MET A 111 -0.09 15.34 -17.83
CA MET A 111 0.79 15.13 -16.67
C MET A 111 1.40 13.72 -16.70
N TYR A 112 0.60 12.71 -17.05
CA TYR A 112 1.05 11.33 -17.21
C TYR A 112 1.09 10.93 -18.69
N ARG A 113 1.97 9.99 -19.02
CA ARG A 113 1.99 9.35 -20.34
C ARG A 113 0.85 8.35 -20.45
N GLU A 114 0.52 7.99 -21.68
CA GLU A 114 -0.56 7.02 -21.96
C GLU A 114 -0.28 5.68 -21.28
N GLY A 115 -1.26 5.19 -20.53
CA GLY A 115 -1.14 3.95 -19.75
C GLY A 115 -0.34 4.06 -18.45
N GLU A 116 0.23 5.23 -18.13
CA GLU A 116 0.90 5.49 -16.85
C GLU A 116 -0.10 6.04 -15.81
N TYR A 117 0.09 5.63 -14.56
CA TYR A 117 -0.68 6.10 -13.42
C TYR A 117 0.18 6.27 -12.18
N ASP A 118 -0.27 7.09 -11.24
CA ASP A 118 0.26 7.15 -9.88
C ASP A 118 -0.79 6.69 -8.88
N LEU A 119 -0.30 6.15 -7.78
CA LEU A 119 -1.11 5.49 -6.78
C LEU A 119 -0.63 5.83 -5.38
N ALA A 120 -1.46 6.58 -4.67
CA ALA A 120 -1.27 6.91 -3.26
C ALA A 120 -2.36 6.25 -2.41
N GLY A 121 -1.96 5.67 -1.28
CA GLY A 121 -2.86 5.07 -0.30
C GLY A 121 -2.86 5.83 1.02
N PHE A 122 -4.03 5.92 1.66
CA PHE A 122 -4.21 6.57 2.95
C PHE A 122 -4.87 5.61 3.95
N CYS A 123 -4.24 5.39 5.11
CA CYS A 123 -4.70 4.50 6.18
C CYS A 123 -4.96 5.33 7.45
N VAL A 124 -6.02 5.02 8.19
CA VAL A 124 -6.31 5.63 9.50
C VAL A 124 -6.56 4.51 10.51
N GLY A 125 -5.68 4.35 11.48
CA GLY A 125 -5.83 3.38 12.56
C GLY A 125 -6.28 4.00 13.88
N VAL A 126 -6.70 3.13 14.79
CA VAL A 126 -7.01 3.47 16.18
C VAL A 126 -6.08 2.67 17.09
N VAL A 127 -5.50 3.33 18.08
CA VAL A 127 -4.66 2.73 19.11
C VAL A 127 -5.15 3.19 20.48
N GLU A 128 -4.99 2.33 21.49
CA GLU A 128 -5.16 2.71 22.90
C GLU A 128 -3.95 3.55 23.34
N LYS A 129 -4.17 4.74 23.90
CA LYS A 129 -3.11 5.70 24.24
C LYS A 129 -2.01 5.07 25.09
N SER A 130 -2.38 4.27 26.10
CA SER A 130 -1.44 3.57 26.99
C SER A 130 -0.62 2.46 26.31
N ARG A 131 -0.97 2.06 25.08
CA ARG A 131 -0.28 1.01 24.31
C ARG A 131 0.53 1.56 23.14
N ILE A 132 0.70 2.87 23.04
CA ILE A 132 1.55 3.49 22.02
C ILE A 132 3.00 3.09 22.31
N ILE A 133 3.67 2.56 21.29
CA ILE A 133 5.10 2.24 21.34
C ILE A 133 5.85 3.39 20.69
N ASP A 134 6.64 4.12 21.48
CA ASP A 134 7.39 5.31 21.08
C ASP A 134 8.92 5.14 21.15
N GLY A 135 9.39 3.98 21.63
CA GLY A 135 10.81 3.64 21.75
C GLY A 135 11.47 4.13 23.05
N GLN A 136 10.78 4.84 23.93
CA GLN A 136 11.36 5.32 25.20
C GLN A 136 11.71 4.19 26.19
N ALA A 137 11.11 3.02 26.00
CA ALA A 137 11.35 1.82 26.80
C ALA A 137 12.61 1.05 26.37
N VAL A 138 13.25 1.38 25.24
CA VAL A 138 14.43 0.67 24.73
C VAL A 138 15.63 0.93 25.66
N ARG A 139 16.35 -0.13 26.02
CA ARG A 139 17.52 -0.08 26.91
C ARG A 139 18.68 -0.93 26.39
N GLU A 140 19.87 -0.66 26.93
CA GLU A 140 21.02 -1.54 26.70
C GLU A 140 20.70 -2.97 27.15
N GLY A 141 21.09 -3.95 26.32
CA GLY A 141 20.77 -5.36 26.52
C GLY A 141 19.54 -5.87 25.76
N ASP A 142 18.71 -4.96 25.21
CA ASP A 142 17.59 -5.34 24.34
C ASP A 142 18.08 -6.03 23.05
N ARG A 143 17.24 -6.92 22.51
CA ARG A 143 17.55 -7.69 21.30
C ARG A 143 16.77 -7.15 20.10
N VAL A 144 17.44 -7.09 18.95
CA VAL A 144 16.82 -6.75 17.67
C VAL A 144 16.33 -8.03 17.00
N LEU A 145 15.04 -8.09 16.71
CA LEU A 145 14.42 -9.17 15.95
C LEU A 145 14.09 -8.68 14.54
N GLY A 146 14.75 -9.27 13.54
CA GLY A 146 14.46 -9.02 12.13
C GLY A 146 13.41 -9.98 11.61
N LEU A 147 12.42 -9.45 10.88
CA LEU A 147 11.48 -10.27 10.10
C LEU A 147 11.94 -10.30 8.65
N ALA A 148 11.99 -11.49 8.06
CA ALA A 148 12.37 -11.65 6.66
C ALA A 148 11.44 -10.84 5.76
N SER A 149 12.04 -10.11 4.82
CA SER A 149 11.31 -9.40 3.78
C SER A 149 10.86 -10.41 2.71
N SER A 150 9.82 -10.04 1.96
CA SER A 150 9.56 -10.69 0.67
C SER A 150 10.57 -10.21 -0.40
N GLY A 151 11.40 -9.23 -0.01
CA GLY A 151 12.68 -8.79 -0.57
C GLY A 151 12.81 -7.25 -0.66
N ILE A 152 13.14 -6.62 -1.80
CA ILE A 152 13.12 -5.16 -2.12
C ILE A 152 11.84 -4.40 -1.70
N HIS A 153 10.69 -5.07 -1.57
CA HIS A 153 9.41 -4.45 -1.19
C HIS A 153 8.90 -3.38 -2.18
N SER A 154 8.80 -2.12 -1.74
CA SER A 154 8.41 -0.94 -2.52
C SER A 154 9.53 0.11 -2.63
N ASN A 155 10.70 -0.14 -2.05
CA ASN A 155 11.76 0.86 -1.95
C ASN A 155 12.97 0.49 -2.81
N GLY A 156 13.74 1.49 -3.27
CA GLY A 156 15.00 1.23 -3.98
C GLY A 156 14.87 0.85 -5.47
N TYR A 157 13.65 0.85 -6.03
CA TYR A 157 13.44 0.54 -7.45
C TYR A 157 14.16 1.50 -8.39
N SER A 158 14.42 2.75 -7.98
CA SER A 158 15.24 3.68 -8.77
C SER A 158 16.67 3.16 -8.99
N LEU A 159 17.28 2.54 -7.96
CA LEU A 159 18.60 1.92 -8.08
C LEU A 159 18.52 0.64 -8.92
N VAL A 160 17.47 -0.16 -8.73
CA VAL A 160 17.23 -1.38 -9.54
C VAL A 160 17.22 -1.03 -11.04
N HIS A 161 16.48 0.00 -11.43
CA HIS A 161 16.44 0.48 -12.81
C HIS A 161 17.82 0.94 -13.29
N ALA A 162 18.55 1.71 -12.48
CA ALA A 162 19.89 2.19 -12.84
C ALA A 162 20.90 1.04 -13.04
N VAL A 163 20.86 0.00 -12.19
CA VAL A 163 21.73 -1.19 -12.33
C VAL A 163 21.34 -1.99 -13.56
N ARG A 164 20.04 -2.23 -13.78
CA ARG A 164 19.53 -2.91 -14.97
C ARG A 164 20.03 -2.24 -16.26
N ASP A 165 19.88 -0.92 -16.33
CA ASP A 165 20.25 -0.15 -17.53
C ASP A 165 21.77 -0.22 -17.79
N ARG A 166 22.60 -0.22 -16.74
CA ARG A 166 24.06 -0.43 -16.85
C ARG A 166 24.42 -1.84 -17.32
N CYS A 167 23.71 -2.85 -16.82
CA CYS A 167 23.93 -4.25 -17.19
C CYS A 167 23.32 -4.63 -18.54
N ARG A 168 22.54 -3.75 -19.18
CA ARG A 168 21.76 -4.02 -20.40
C ARG A 168 20.85 -5.26 -20.27
N HIS A 169 20.40 -5.55 -19.06
CA HIS A 169 19.50 -6.68 -18.79
C HIS A 169 18.07 -6.28 -19.18
N ARG A 170 17.35 -7.16 -19.89
CA ARG A 170 15.91 -7.03 -20.12
C ARG A 170 15.19 -7.96 -19.18
N TRP A 171 14.13 -7.48 -18.53
CA TRP A 171 13.22 -8.34 -17.79
C TRP A 171 12.58 -9.31 -18.78
N THR A 172 12.89 -10.60 -18.69
CA THR A 172 12.46 -11.58 -19.72
C THR A 172 11.20 -12.34 -19.33
N ASN A 173 10.85 -12.39 -18.05
CA ASN A 173 9.61 -13.00 -17.60
C ASN A 173 9.16 -12.47 -16.23
N LEU A 174 7.89 -12.74 -15.91
CA LEU A 174 7.31 -12.44 -14.62
C LEU A 174 8.05 -13.16 -13.46
N LEU A 175 8.70 -14.31 -13.69
CA LEU A 175 9.33 -15.12 -12.64
C LEU A 175 10.57 -14.46 -12.02
N GLU A 176 11.36 -13.69 -12.79
CA GLU A 176 12.51 -12.92 -12.29
C GLU A 176 12.12 -11.87 -11.24
N ILE A 177 10.85 -11.44 -11.23
CA ILE A 177 10.30 -10.43 -10.32
C ILE A 177 9.25 -11.04 -9.36
N GLN A 178 8.57 -12.14 -9.74
CA GLN A 178 7.49 -12.78 -8.98
C GLN A 178 7.96 -13.76 -7.91
N HIS A 179 9.23 -14.20 -7.91
CA HIS A 179 9.78 -14.93 -6.76
C HIS A 179 9.73 -14.14 -5.44
N TRP A 180 9.36 -12.87 -5.54
CA TRP A 180 9.30 -11.90 -4.47
C TRP A 180 7.92 -11.78 -3.78
N GLU A 181 6.84 -12.30 -4.38
CA GLU A 181 5.47 -12.10 -3.87
C GLU A 181 4.47 -13.25 -4.14
N ARG A 182 4.91 -14.43 -4.64
CA ARG A 182 4.06 -15.64 -4.62
C ARG A 182 4.24 -16.40 -3.30
N PRO A 183 3.18 -16.63 -2.50
CA PRO A 183 3.23 -17.67 -1.46
C PRO A 183 3.29 -19.04 -2.14
N CYS A 184 3.83 -20.02 -1.41
CA CYS A 184 3.89 -21.45 -1.77
C CYS A 184 2.61 -21.99 -2.41
#